data_AF-A0A843FFU0-F1
#
_entry.id   AF-A0A843FFU0-F1
#
_cell.length_a   1.000
_cell.length_b   1.000
_cell.length_c   1.000
_cell.angle_alpha   90.00
_cell.angle_beta   90.00
_cell.angle_gamma   90.00
#
_symmetry.space_group_name_H-M   'P 1'
#
loop_
_entity.id
_entity.type
_entity.pdbx_description
1 polymer ?
#
loop_
_entity_poly.entity_id
_entity_poly.type
_entity_poly.pdbx_seq_one_letter_code
_entity_poly.pdbx_strand_id
1 'polypeptide(L)'
;MATVVVNARFCDKTHRITVKMRDDGDLDLVVDSDCEHVALYGENIGPVITMADVTDRDGSRIFDSKVQEPLTMTCLAPIAILDAAWLEMGMMSKNRALEIKKDEICFEEILND
;
A
#
# COMPACT_ATOMS: atom_id res chain seq x y z
N MET A 1 8.24 -5.36 11.92
CA MET A 1 6.87 -5.09 11.43
C MET A 1 6.65 -3.60 11.25
N ALA A 2 5.98 -3.23 10.15
CA ALA A 2 5.53 -1.87 9.84
C ALA A 2 4.04 -1.86 9.49
N THR A 3 3.37 -0.76 9.82
CA THR A 3 1.93 -0.57 9.55
C THR A 3 1.71 0.80 8.95
N VAL A 4 0.95 0.85 7.86
CA VAL A 4 0.52 2.08 7.18
C VAL A 4 -1.01 2.15 7.22
N VAL A 5 -1.53 3.36 7.43
CA VAL A 5 -2.98 3.62 7.43
C VAL A 5 -3.29 4.60 6.31
N VAL A 6 -4.14 4.16 5.38
CA VAL A 6 -4.65 4.98 4.29
C VAL A 6 -5.96 5.62 4.72
N ASN A 7 -6.03 6.94 4.62
CA ASN A 7 -7.26 7.72 4.76
C ASN A 7 -7.70 8.19 3.36
N ALA A 8 -8.40 7.35 2.61
CA ALA A 8 -8.79 7.63 1.23
C ALA A 8 -9.99 8.58 1.18
N ARG A 9 -9.76 9.86 1.46
CA ARG A 9 -10.80 10.90 1.57
C ARG A 9 -11.66 11.04 0.32
N PHE A 10 -11.11 10.77 -0.86
CA PHE A 10 -11.84 10.86 -2.13
C PHE A 10 -13.03 9.89 -2.21
N CYS A 11 -12.89 8.67 -1.68
CA CYS A 11 -13.94 7.66 -1.68
C CYS A 11 -14.50 7.32 -0.28
N ASP A 12 -14.07 8.07 0.73
CA ASP A 12 -14.44 7.89 2.15
C ASP A 12 -14.18 6.48 2.69
N LYS A 13 -13.00 5.93 2.37
CA LYS A 13 -12.56 4.60 2.83
C LYS A 13 -11.28 4.65 3.65
N THR A 14 -11.11 3.64 4.48
CA THR A 14 -9.93 3.47 5.34
C THR A 14 -9.34 2.08 5.18
N HIS A 15 -8.02 2.00 5.05
CA HIS A 15 -7.29 0.73 4.96
C HIS A 15 -6.12 0.73 5.92
N ARG A 16 -5.92 -0.37 6.65
CA ARG A 16 -4.76 -0.63 7.49
C ARG A 16 -3.97 -1.78 6.87
N ILE A 17 -2.75 -1.47 6.45
CA ILE A 17 -1.86 -2.43 5.84
C ILE A 17 -0.70 -2.70 6.78
N THR A 18 -0.45 -3.96 7.09
CA THR A 18 0.65 -4.38 7.96
C THR A 18 1.54 -5.36 7.22
N VAL A 19 2.84 -5.11 7.27
CA VAL A 19 3.86 -5.96 6.65
C VAL A 19 4.92 -6.35 7.68
N LYS A 20 5.34 -7.62 7.64
CA LYS A 20 6.41 -8.15 8.47
C LYS A 20 7.33 -9.03 7.63
N MET A 21 8.63 -8.74 7.66
CA MET A 21 9.63 -9.56 7.00
C MET A 21 9.85 -10.85 7.78
N ARG A 22 9.94 -11.96 7.07
CA ARG A 22 10.24 -13.29 7.57
C ARG A 22 11.74 -13.57 7.47
N ASP A 23 12.18 -14.62 8.16
CA ASP A 23 13.59 -15.05 8.13
C ASP A 23 14.03 -15.59 6.76
N ASP A 24 13.08 -16.03 5.92
CA ASP A 24 13.32 -16.50 4.54
C ASP A 24 13.37 -15.36 3.50
N GLY A 25 13.12 -14.12 3.92
CA GLY A 25 13.14 -12.93 3.06
C GLY A 25 11.78 -12.56 2.46
N ASP A 26 10.77 -13.43 2.52
CA ASP A 26 9.41 -13.09 2.13
C ASP A 26 8.73 -12.21 3.20
N LEU A 27 7.58 -11.64 2.87
CA LEU A 27 6.86 -10.74 3.76
C LEU A 27 5.43 -11.22 4.00
N ASP A 28 5.07 -11.34 5.29
CA ASP A 28 3.69 -11.46 5.72
C ASP A 28 2.95 -10.15 5.40
N LEU A 29 1.80 -10.26 4.72
CA LEU A 29 0.93 -9.15 4.38
C LEU A 29 -0.44 -9.32 5.03
N VAL A 30 -0.91 -8.26 5.69
CA VAL A 30 -2.30 -8.13 6.17
C VAL A 30 -2.90 -6.86 5.57
N VAL A 31 -4.00 -7.01 4.85
CA VAL A 31 -4.82 -5.90 4.32
C VAL A 31 -6.16 -5.91 5.05
N ASP A 32 -6.38 -4.93 5.93
CA ASP A 32 -7.62 -4.72 6.65
C ASP A 32 -8.31 -3.44 6.14
N SER A 33 -9.57 -3.52 5.74
CA SER A 33 -10.23 -2.46 4.96
C SER A 33 -11.75 -2.46 5.13
N ASP A 34 -12.34 -1.26 5.18
CA ASP A 34 -13.79 -1.03 5.11
C ASP A 34 -14.33 -0.92 3.67
N CYS A 35 -13.45 -1.09 2.67
CA CYS A 35 -13.77 -1.15 1.25
C CYS A 35 -13.70 -2.59 0.75
N GLU A 36 -14.81 -3.10 0.22
CA GLU A 36 -14.91 -4.47 -0.32
C GLU A 36 -13.95 -4.71 -1.51
N HIS A 37 -13.70 -3.70 -2.34
CA HIS A 37 -12.76 -3.81 -3.45
C HIS A 37 -11.31 -3.95 -2.98
N VAL A 38 -10.93 -3.25 -1.91
CA VAL A 38 -9.58 -3.36 -1.33
C VAL A 38 -9.43 -4.67 -0.54
N ALA A 39 -10.49 -5.16 0.08
CA ALA A 39 -10.50 -6.48 0.69
C ALA A 39 -10.27 -7.57 -0.37
N LEU A 40 -11.03 -7.55 -1.48
CA LEU A 40 -10.86 -8.48 -2.60
C LEU A 40 -9.47 -8.37 -3.25
N TYR A 41 -8.94 -7.15 -3.39
CA TYR A 41 -7.57 -6.94 -3.84
C TYR A 41 -6.54 -7.62 -2.92
N GLY A 42 -6.70 -7.49 -1.60
CA GLY A 42 -5.85 -8.17 -0.63
C GLY A 42 -5.93 -9.70 -0.73
N GLU A 43 -7.14 -10.24 -0.95
CA GLU A 43 -7.34 -11.68 -1.20
C GLU A 43 -6.65 -12.15 -2.49
N ASN A 44 -6.73 -11.36 -3.56
CA ASN A 44 -6.09 -11.66 -4.85
C ASN A 44 -4.56 -11.69 -4.76
N ILE A 45 -3.95 -10.83 -3.93
CA ILE A 45 -2.51 -10.86 -3.65
C ILE A 45 -2.15 -12.08 -2.81
N GLY A 46 -2.97 -12.36 -1.79
CA GLY A 46 -2.72 -13.37 -0.78
C GLY A 46 -1.90 -12.85 0.41
N PRO A 47 -1.71 -13.71 1.44
CA PRO A 47 -1.13 -13.30 2.72
C PRO A 47 0.40 -13.17 2.70
N VAL A 48 1.06 -13.48 1.58
CA VAL A 48 2.52 -13.46 1.44
C VAL A 48 2.91 -12.79 0.13
N ILE A 49 3.74 -11.77 0.27
CA ILE A 49 4.40 -11.09 -0.86
C ILE A 49 5.90 -11.36 -0.80
N THR A 50 6.53 -11.40 -1.96
CA THR A 50 7.96 -11.66 -2.12
C THR A 50 8.73 -10.34 -2.18
N MET A 51 10.05 -10.44 -2.08
CA MET A 51 10.94 -9.32 -2.38
C MET A 51 10.72 -8.73 -3.78
N ALA A 52 10.51 -9.58 -4.79
CA ALA A 52 10.29 -9.13 -6.16
C ALA A 52 9.00 -8.30 -6.28
N ASP A 53 7.95 -8.67 -5.53
CA ASP A 53 6.69 -7.93 -5.54
C ASP A 53 6.84 -6.48 -5.08
N VAL A 54 7.89 -6.16 -4.30
CA VAL A 54 8.10 -4.82 -3.74
C VAL A 54 9.31 -4.10 -4.33
N THR A 55 10.16 -4.77 -5.12
CA THR A 55 11.34 -4.15 -5.74
C THR A 55 11.32 -4.13 -7.27
N ASP A 56 10.52 -4.99 -7.91
CA ASP A 56 10.38 -5.04 -9.37
C ASP A 56 8.96 -4.65 -9.77
N ARG A 57 8.80 -3.43 -10.29
CA ARG A 57 7.48 -2.91 -10.66
C ARG A 57 6.81 -3.74 -11.75
N ASP A 58 7.55 -4.21 -12.75
CA ASP A 58 6.98 -4.87 -13.92
C ASP A 58 6.60 -6.32 -13.62
N GLY A 59 7.37 -6.98 -12.74
CA GLY A 59 7.10 -8.33 -12.24
C GLY A 59 6.21 -8.41 -11.01
N SER A 60 5.80 -7.27 -10.43
CA SER A 60 5.12 -7.24 -9.14
C SER A 60 3.65 -7.64 -9.22
N ARG A 61 3.23 -8.59 -8.37
CA ARG A 61 1.81 -8.93 -8.20
C ARG A 61 0.99 -7.77 -7.61
N ILE A 62 1.60 -6.85 -6.86
CA ILE A 62 0.94 -5.64 -6.32
C ILE A 62 0.42 -4.77 -7.46
N PHE A 63 1.13 -4.75 -8.60
CA PHE A 63 0.80 -3.98 -9.81
C PHE A 63 0.26 -4.82 -10.98
N ASP A 64 0.04 -6.12 -10.78
CA ASP A 64 -0.54 -6.97 -11.81
C ASP A 64 -1.98 -6.52 -12.10
N SER A 65 -2.28 -6.31 -13.39
CA SER A 65 -3.59 -5.80 -13.84
C SER A 65 -4.78 -6.68 -13.46
N LYS A 66 -4.60 -7.99 -13.32
CA LYS A 66 -5.67 -8.91 -12.91
C LYS A 66 -5.86 -8.86 -11.40
N VAL A 67 -4.78 -8.72 -10.64
CA VAL A 67 -4.83 -8.55 -9.18
C VAL A 67 -5.52 -7.23 -8.84
N GLN A 68 -5.16 -6.15 -9.54
CA GLN A 68 -5.70 -4.80 -9.36
C GLN A 68 -7.10 -4.57 -9.96
N GLU A 69 -7.69 -5.54 -10.66
CA GLU A 69 -8.99 -5.40 -11.33
C GLU A 69 -10.12 -4.80 -10.46
N PRO A 70 -10.22 -5.11 -9.15
CA PRO A 70 -11.21 -4.48 -8.28
C PRO A 70 -11.00 -2.99 -8.01
N LEU A 71 -9.79 -2.46 -8.24
CA LEU A 71 -9.38 -1.12 -7.83
C LEU A 71 -9.51 -0.10 -8.97
N THR A 72 -9.71 1.16 -8.60
CA THR A 72 -9.41 2.27 -9.52
C THR A 72 -7.89 2.46 -9.61
N MET A 73 -7.40 2.95 -10.76
CA MET A 73 -5.96 3.23 -10.95
C MET A 73 -5.37 4.20 -9.91
N THR A 74 -6.21 5.05 -9.30
CA THR A 74 -5.81 6.04 -8.29
C THR A 74 -5.99 5.55 -6.85
N CYS A 75 -6.41 4.30 -6.64
CA CYS A 75 -6.51 3.74 -5.31
C CYS A 75 -5.14 3.77 -4.62
N LEU A 76 -5.11 4.19 -3.35
CA LEU A 76 -3.87 4.32 -2.58
C LEU A 76 -3.43 2.99 -1.93
N ALA A 77 -4.25 1.94 -1.98
CA ALA A 77 -3.94 0.65 -1.36
C ALA A 77 -2.65 0.00 -1.89
N PRO A 78 -2.37 -0.06 -3.22
CA PRO A 78 -1.13 -0.63 -3.74
C PRO A 78 0.13 0.08 -3.21
N ILE A 79 0.11 1.42 -3.18
CA ILE A 79 1.23 2.22 -2.69
C ILE A 79 1.41 2.03 -1.19
N ALA A 80 0.34 1.93 -0.41
CA ALA A 80 0.46 1.68 1.02
C ALA A 80 1.02 0.29 1.37
N ILE A 81 0.84 -0.72 0.50
CA ILE A 81 1.55 -2.01 0.62
C ILE A 81 3.05 -1.81 0.41
N LEU A 82 3.45 -1.06 -0.63
CA LEU A 82 4.87 -0.75 -0.84
C LEU A 82 5.46 0.04 0.34
N ASP A 83 4.78 1.07 0.83
CA ASP A 83 5.25 1.89 1.94
C ASP A 83 5.47 1.03 3.19
N ALA A 84 4.51 0.16 3.52
CA ALA A 84 4.62 -0.75 4.65
C ALA A 84 5.78 -1.74 4.46
N ALA A 85 5.93 -2.33 3.28
CA ALA A 85 7.04 -3.23 2.98
C ALA A 85 8.39 -2.52 3.06
N TRP A 86 8.53 -1.34 2.45
CA TRP A 86 9.79 -0.61 2.41
C TRP A 86 10.20 -0.05 3.77
N LEU A 87 9.23 0.34 4.61
CA LEU A 87 9.49 0.66 6.02
C LEU A 87 9.99 -0.56 6.79
N GLU A 88 9.41 -1.73 6.52
CA GLU A 88 9.81 -2.97 7.18
C GLU A 88 11.21 -3.44 6.78
N MET A 89 11.52 -3.31 5.49
CA MET A 89 12.78 -3.72 4.88
C MET A 89 13.93 -2.73 5.12
N GLY A 90 13.64 -1.55 5.70
CA GLY A 90 14.62 -0.48 5.85
C GLY A 90 14.98 0.24 4.55
N MET A 91 14.21 0.04 3.47
CA MET A 91 14.35 0.78 2.21
C MET A 91 13.78 2.20 2.30
N MET A 92 12.88 2.44 3.26
CA MET A 92 12.37 3.77 3.63
C MET A 92 12.71 4.08 5.10
N SER A 93 13.09 5.33 5.39
CA SER A 93 13.45 5.75 6.75
C SER A 93 12.23 5.75 7.68
N LYS A 94 12.18 4.77 8.58
CA LYS A 94 11.13 4.66 9.61
C LYS A 94 11.07 5.86 10.53
N ASN A 95 12.22 6.40 10.93
CA ASN A 95 12.28 7.58 11.81
C ASN A 95 11.66 8.80 11.12
N ARG A 96 11.97 9.01 9.84
CA ARG A 96 11.40 10.12 9.08
C ARG A 96 9.90 9.96 8.89
N ALA A 97 9.43 8.76 8.54
CA ALA A 97 8.00 8.48 8.38
C ALA A 97 7.21 8.74 9.66
N LEU A 98 7.74 8.35 10.83
CA LEU A 98 7.11 8.61 12.12
C LEU A 98 7.14 10.10 12.52
N GLU A 99 8.16 10.85 12.08
CA GLU A 99 8.27 12.30 12.28
C GLU A 99 7.20 13.07 11.47
N ILE A 100 7.13 12.83 10.16
CA ILE A 100 6.24 13.58 9.24
C ILE A 100 4.79 13.07 9.24
N LYS A 101 4.59 11.80 9.60
CA LYS A 101 3.30 11.09 9.78
C LYS A 101 2.47 10.83 8.53
N LYS A 102 2.55 11.67 7.48
CA LYS A 102 1.77 11.51 6.26
C LYS A 102 2.46 12.13 5.05
N ASP A 103 2.24 11.50 3.91
CA ASP A 103 2.33 12.10 2.58
C ASP A 103 0.90 12.24 2.04
N GLU A 104 0.59 13.32 1.32
CA GLU A 104 -0.78 13.60 0.88
C GLU A 104 -0.87 14.13 -0.55
N ILE A 105 -2.00 13.82 -1.19
CA ILE A 105 -2.41 14.38 -2.48
C ILE A 105 -3.54 15.38 -2.20
N CYS A 106 -3.32 16.64 -2.58
CA CYS A 106 -4.30 17.72 -2.43
C CYS A 106 -4.89 18.09 -3.79
N PHE A 107 -6.22 18.22 -3.86
CA PHE A 107 -6.92 18.75 -5.02
C PHE A 107 -7.24 20.22 -4.75
N GLU A 108 -6.82 21.11 -5.64
CA GLU A 108 -6.98 22.55 -5.51
C GLU A 108 -7.71 23.12 -6.72
N GLU A 109 -8.55 24.15 -6.51
CA GLU A 109 -9.11 24.94 -7.60
C GLU A 109 -8.06 25.95 -8.07
N ILE A 110 -7.76 25.93 -9.37
CA ILE A 110 -6.93 26.97 -9.98
C ILE A 110 -7.86 28.13 -10.32
N LEU A 111 -7.87 29.15 -9.46
CA LEU A 111 -8.50 30.43 -9.78
C LEU A 111 -7.65 31.09 -10.88
N ASN A 112 -8.24 31.28 -12.06
CA ASN A 112 -7.64 32.15 -13.07
C ASN A 112 -8.11 33.57 -12.78
N ASP A 113 -7.18 34.45 -12.41
CA ASP A 113 -7.39 35.91 -12.36
C ASP A 113 -7.72 36.48 -13.75
#